data_AF-A0A7Z9ZXU2-F1
#
_entry.id   AF-A0A7Z9ZXU2-F1
#
_cell.length_a   1.000
_cell.length_b   1.000
_cell.length_c   1.000
_cell.angle_alpha   90.00
_cell.angle_beta   90.00
_cell.angle_gamma   90.00
#
_symmetry.space_group_name_H-M   'P 1'
#
loop_
_entity.id
_entity.type
_entity.pdbx_description
1 polymer ?
#
loop_
_entity_poly.entity_id
_entity_poly.type
_entity_poly.pdbx_seq_one_letter_code
_entity_poly.pdbx_strand_id
1 'polypeptide(L)'
;MGKRAKRLLLIGLDGAMPSLLRKFLREGKLPTISRLVERGFLGEALPCPPCDTPTNWTTIATGLKAGEHGATSFYAHRPGDPLDVGLRHRGRTLLASFVKGPFLWDLLDEAGLRCLVLNYPAGWPPRLKGGYGVAGWFPIPGVPPLV
;
A
#
# COMPACT_ATOMS: atom_id res chain seq x y z
N MET A 1 1.03 -8.06 31.67
CA MET A 1 0.93 -8.12 30.20
C MET A 1 -0.14 -7.14 29.74
N GLY A 2 0.17 -6.20 28.85
CA GLY A 2 -0.81 -5.24 28.33
C GLY A 2 -1.94 -5.93 27.55
N LYS A 3 -3.15 -5.37 27.57
CA LYS A 3 -4.26 -5.87 26.73
C LYS A 3 -3.86 -5.87 25.26
N ARG A 4 -4.06 -6.99 24.55
CA ARG A 4 -3.91 -7.05 23.09
C ARG A 4 -4.84 -6.03 22.43
N ALA A 5 -4.32 -5.30 21.43
CA ALA A 5 -5.13 -4.41 20.61
C ALA A 5 -6.21 -5.20 19.86
N LYS A 6 -7.45 -4.72 19.91
CA LYS A 6 -8.60 -5.36 19.23
C LYS A 6 -8.83 -4.86 17.79
N ARG A 7 -8.17 -3.76 17.41
CA ARG A 7 -8.32 -3.08 16.11
C ARG A 7 -6.96 -2.58 15.64
N LEU A 8 -6.75 -2.61 14.33
CA LEU A 8 -5.57 -2.09 13.65
C LEU A 8 -6.02 -1.02 12.65
N LEU A 9 -5.29 0.09 12.60
CA LEU A 9 -5.43 1.11 11.57
C LEU A 9 -4.06 1.33 10.94
N LEU A 10 -3.97 1.12 9.63
CA LEU A 10 -2.78 1.43 8.83
C LEU A 10 -3.08 2.65 7.97
N ILE A 11 -2.31 3.73 8.17
CA ILE A 11 -2.39 4.95 7.36
C ILE A 11 -1.07 5.03 6.59
N GLY A 12 -1.16 5.06 5.27
CA GLY A 12 0.00 5.32 4.42
C GLY A 12 -0.01 6.75 3.89
N LEU A 13 1.16 7.38 3.86
CA LEU A 13 1.38 8.71 3.31
C LEU A 13 2.38 8.57 2.16
N ASP A 14 1.92 8.71 0.92
CA ASP A 14 2.79 8.56 -0.26
C ASP A 14 3.81 9.70 -0.32
N GLY A 15 5.06 9.37 -0.66
CA GLY A 15 6.17 10.33 -0.73
C GLY A 15 6.57 10.97 0.61
N ALA A 16 6.13 10.44 1.75
CA ALA A 16 6.48 10.99 3.06
C ALA A 16 7.96 10.79 3.39
N MET A 17 8.77 11.83 3.17
CA MET A 17 10.21 11.80 3.42
C MET A 17 10.53 11.92 4.92
N PRO A 18 11.32 11.00 5.52
CA PRO A 18 11.69 11.06 6.94
C PRO A 18 12.36 12.37 7.35
N SER A 19 13.19 12.96 6.47
CA SER A 19 13.87 14.23 6.73
C SER A 19 12.90 15.40 6.89
N LEU A 20 11.87 15.48 6.04
CA LEU A 20 10.81 16.49 6.12
C LEU A 20 9.91 16.26 7.35
N LEU A 21 9.56 15.01 7.63
CA LEU A 21 8.80 14.64 8.83
C LEU A 21 9.52 15.14 10.10
N ARG A 22 10.81 14.86 10.23
CA ARG A 22 11.63 15.31 11.38
C ARG A 22 11.73 16.84 11.44
N LYS A 23 11.89 17.52 10.29
CA LYS A 23 11.89 18.99 10.23
C LYS A 23 10.59 19.57 10.79
N PHE A 24 9.44 19.11 10.29
CA PHE A 24 8.15 19.66 10.67
C PHE A 24 7.73 19.29 12.11
N LEU A 25 8.20 18.17 12.64
CA LEU A 25 8.08 17.85 14.06
C LEU A 25 8.85 18.87 14.92
N ARG A 26 10.10 19.18 14.59
CA ARG A 26 10.90 20.20 15.32
C ARG A 26 10.28 21.60 15.26
N GLU A 27 9.67 21.94 14.13
CA GLU A 27 8.98 23.23 13.94
C GLU A 27 7.59 23.29 14.61
N GLY A 28 7.15 22.21 15.28
CA GLY A 28 5.85 22.14 15.96
C GLY A 28 4.64 22.15 15.00
N LYS A 29 4.85 21.83 13.72
CA LYS A 29 3.80 21.90 12.67
C LYS A 29 2.93 20.63 12.58
N LEU A 30 3.32 19.55 13.24
CA LEU A 30 2.64 18.25 13.18
C LEU A 30 2.16 17.80 14.57
N PRO A 31 1.24 18.54 15.23
CA PRO A 31 0.86 18.27 16.62
C PRO A 31 0.25 16.87 16.83
N THR A 32 -0.52 16.37 15.86
CA THR A 32 -1.08 15.01 15.94
C THR A 32 -0.01 13.93 15.85
N ILE A 33 0.96 14.08 14.94
CA ILE A 33 2.06 13.12 14.80
C ILE A 33 2.99 13.20 16.00
N SER A 34 3.27 14.40 16.54
CA SER A 34 4.08 14.56 17.76
C SER A 34 3.53 13.71 18.90
N ARG A 35 2.22 13.80 19.18
CA ARG A 35 1.57 12.99 20.21
C ARG A 35 1.64 11.48 19.95
N LEU A 36 1.61 11.04 18.69
CA LEU A 36 1.77 9.63 18.34
C LEU A 36 3.19 9.13 18.61
N VAL A 37 4.20 9.96 18.28
CA VAL A 37 5.60 9.65 18.54
C VAL A 37 5.90 9.63 20.04
N GLU A 38 5.42 10.63 20.80
CA GLU A 38 5.61 10.73 22.25
C GLU A 38 5.02 9.53 23.01
N ARG A 39 3.92 8.94 22.51
CA ARG A 39 3.24 7.79 23.12
C ARG A 39 3.61 6.45 22.49
N GLY A 40 4.52 6.46 21.52
CA GLY A 40 4.80 5.32 20.66
C GLY A 40 6.26 5.28 20.24
N PHE A 41 6.47 4.98 18.96
CA PHE A 41 7.80 4.84 18.39
C PHE A 41 7.87 5.48 17.01
N LEU A 42 9.01 6.11 16.70
CA LEU A 42 9.34 6.62 15.38
C LEU A 42 10.63 5.95 14.90
N GLY A 43 10.56 5.29 13.76
CA GLY A 43 11.70 4.65 13.12
C GLY A 43 11.66 4.83 11.61
N GLU A 44 12.79 4.54 10.98
CA GLU A 44 12.94 4.52 9.53
C GLU A 44 12.96 3.06 9.04
N ALA A 45 12.33 2.81 7.91
CA ALA A 45 12.35 1.52 7.24
C ALA A 45 12.95 1.69 5.85
N LEU A 46 13.72 0.69 5.41
CA LEU A 46 14.24 0.68 4.05
C LEU A 46 13.11 0.32 3.07
N PRO A 47 12.97 1.06 1.96
CA PRO A 47 12.03 0.70 0.91
C PRO A 47 12.49 -0.57 0.19
N CYS A 48 11.55 -1.25 -0.47
CA CYS A 48 11.87 -2.31 -1.42
C CYS A 48 12.23 -1.67 -2.78
N PRO A 49 13.41 -1.98 -3.36
CA PRO A 49 13.73 -1.56 -4.72
C PRO A 49 12.85 -2.26 -5.77
N PRO A 50 12.42 -1.57 -6.85
CA PRO A 50 12.57 -0.13 -7.07
C PRO A 50 11.66 0.71 -6.17
N CYS A 51 12.13 1.90 -5.80
CA CYS A 51 11.46 2.78 -4.82
C CYS A 51 10.27 3.57 -5.43
N ASP A 52 9.35 2.87 -6.10
CA ASP A 52 8.12 3.46 -6.65
C ASP A 52 6.85 2.96 -5.93
N THR A 53 5.75 3.67 -6.18
CA THR A 53 4.45 3.46 -5.53
C THR A 53 3.94 2.01 -5.68
N PRO A 54 3.72 1.45 -6.89
CA PRO A 54 3.18 0.09 -7.03
C PRO A 54 4.04 -0.95 -6.31
N THR A 55 5.37 -0.81 -6.35
CA THR A 55 6.27 -1.75 -5.70
C THR A 55 6.13 -1.69 -4.18
N ASN A 56 6.33 -0.51 -3.59
CA ASN A 56 6.43 -0.39 -2.14
C ASN A 56 5.08 -0.54 -1.43
N TRP A 57 3.98 -0.07 -2.03
CA TRP A 57 2.66 -0.31 -1.47
C TRP A 57 2.25 -1.78 -1.56
N THR A 58 2.65 -2.50 -2.61
CA THR A 58 2.44 -3.97 -2.67
C THR A 58 3.32 -4.68 -1.63
N THR A 59 4.58 -4.26 -1.44
CA THR A 59 5.45 -4.80 -0.39
C THR A 59 4.83 -4.62 1.00
N ILE A 60 4.33 -3.42 1.33
CA ILE A 60 3.66 -3.16 2.61
C ILE A 60 2.45 -4.07 2.79
N ALA A 61 1.64 -4.23 1.74
CA ALA A 61 0.42 -5.01 1.82
C ALA A 61 0.64 -6.52 1.85
N THR A 62 1.74 -7.05 1.32
CA THR A 62 1.97 -8.50 1.19
C THR A 62 3.06 -9.03 2.13
N GLY A 63 3.96 -8.15 2.59
CA GLY A 63 5.20 -8.55 3.28
C GLY A 63 6.26 -9.18 2.36
N LEU A 64 6.00 -9.25 1.05
CA LEU A 64 6.88 -9.85 0.06
C LEU A 64 7.78 -8.80 -0.60
N LYS A 65 8.94 -9.21 -1.14
CA LYS A 65 9.81 -8.36 -1.96
C LYS A 65 9.27 -8.22 -3.38
N ALA A 66 9.77 -7.21 -4.11
CA ALA A 66 9.40 -6.92 -5.50
C ALA A 66 9.45 -8.13 -6.44
N GLY A 67 10.52 -8.95 -6.33
CA GLY A 67 10.68 -10.16 -7.14
C GLY A 67 9.70 -11.28 -6.80
N GLU A 68 9.15 -11.28 -5.59
CA GLU A 68 8.22 -12.31 -5.09
C GLU A 68 6.78 -11.93 -5.46
N HIS A 69 6.34 -10.72 -5.13
CA HIS A 69 4.97 -10.26 -5.45
C HIS A 69 4.79 -9.85 -6.90
N GLY A 70 5.85 -9.50 -7.63
CA GLY A 70 5.84 -9.25 -9.08
C GLY A 70 5.30 -7.90 -9.54
N ALA A 71 4.69 -7.09 -8.66
CA ALA A 71 4.45 -5.67 -8.91
C ALA A 71 5.76 -4.87 -8.83
N THR A 72 6.44 -4.69 -9.96
CA THR A 72 7.80 -4.09 -9.99
C THR A 72 7.86 -2.66 -10.52
N SER A 73 6.80 -2.15 -11.15
CA SER A 73 6.70 -0.75 -11.54
C SER A 73 5.32 -0.40 -12.09
N PHE A 74 4.99 0.89 -12.19
CA PHE A 74 3.88 1.37 -13.02
C PHE A 74 3.98 0.87 -14.46
N TYR A 75 5.18 0.69 -14.98
CA TYR A 75 5.45 0.28 -16.36
C TYR A 75 5.98 -1.15 -16.43
N ALA A 76 5.62 -1.99 -15.45
CA ALA A 76 6.17 -3.33 -15.35
C ALA A 76 6.04 -4.11 -16.67
N HIS A 77 7.07 -4.87 -16.99
CA HIS A 77 7.17 -5.75 -18.15
C HIS A 77 7.42 -7.18 -17.64
N ARG A 78 6.79 -8.18 -18.24
CA ARG A 78 7.00 -9.60 -17.91
C ARG A 78 7.69 -10.31 -19.09
N PRO A 79 8.44 -11.39 -18.86
CA PRO A 79 9.00 -12.19 -19.96
C PRO A 79 7.90 -12.62 -20.94
N GLY A 80 8.12 -12.38 -22.23
CA GLY A 80 7.15 -12.67 -23.30
C GLY A 80 6.19 -11.52 -23.63
N ASP A 81 6.16 -10.45 -22.85
CA ASP A 81 5.36 -9.27 -23.20
C ASP A 81 5.94 -8.51 -24.41
N PRO A 82 5.09 -7.81 -25.18
CA PRO A 82 5.54 -6.79 -26.13
C PRO A 82 6.26 -5.64 -25.41
N LEU A 83 7.30 -5.09 -26.05
CA LEU A 83 8.16 -4.06 -25.48
C LEU A 83 7.40 -2.83 -24.96
N ASP A 84 6.32 -2.44 -25.63
CA ASP A 84 5.54 -1.24 -25.32
C ASP A 84 4.38 -1.46 -24.33
N VAL A 85 4.18 -2.69 -23.84
CA VAL A 85 3.02 -3.03 -23.01
C VAL A 85 2.95 -2.20 -21.73
N GLY A 86 4.11 -1.91 -21.11
CA GLY A 86 4.18 -1.16 -19.86
C GLY A 86 3.75 0.29 -20.04
N LEU A 87 4.08 0.89 -21.19
CA LEU A 87 3.66 2.24 -21.57
C LEU A 87 2.17 2.30 -21.89
N ARG A 88 1.65 1.29 -22.61
CA ARG A 88 0.22 1.20 -22.97
C ARG A 88 -0.68 0.92 -21.77
N HIS A 89 -0.18 0.17 -20.78
CA HIS A 89 -0.95 -0.29 -19.62
C HIS A 89 -0.29 0.15 -18.31
N ARG A 90 -0.02 1.45 -18.20
CA ARG A 90 0.52 2.05 -16.98
C ARG A 90 -0.38 1.71 -15.77
N GLY A 91 0.23 1.21 -14.70
CA GLY A 91 -0.46 0.89 -13.45
C GLY A 91 -1.15 -0.47 -13.44
N ARG A 92 -0.92 -1.35 -14.43
CA ARG A 92 -1.49 -2.72 -14.41
C ARG A 92 -1.11 -3.52 -13.17
N THR A 93 0.04 -3.23 -12.55
CA THR A 93 0.50 -3.86 -11.31
C THR A 93 -0.22 -3.38 -10.05
N LEU A 94 -1.04 -2.32 -10.15
CA LEU A 94 -1.93 -1.90 -9.06
C LEU A 94 -3.12 -2.87 -8.92
N LEU A 95 -3.37 -3.69 -9.95
CA LEU A 95 -4.41 -4.71 -9.94
C LEU A 95 -3.97 -5.93 -9.12
N ALA A 96 -4.88 -6.45 -8.29
CA ALA A 96 -4.68 -7.67 -7.51
C ALA A 96 -4.30 -8.86 -8.39
N SER A 97 -4.81 -8.95 -9.62
CA SER A 97 -4.49 -10.04 -10.57
C SER A 97 -3.03 -10.04 -11.03
N PHE A 98 -2.33 -8.91 -10.90
CA PHE A 98 -0.91 -8.80 -11.24
C PHE A 98 0.02 -9.09 -10.06
N VAL A 99 -0.52 -9.26 -8.86
CA VAL A 99 0.23 -9.51 -7.63
C VAL A 99 0.19 -10.99 -7.27
N LYS A 100 1.36 -11.55 -6.97
CA LYS A 100 1.52 -12.90 -6.42
C LYS A 100 1.50 -12.84 -4.90
N GLY A 101 0.89 -13.87 -4.28
CA GLY A 101 0.72 -13.95 -2.84
C GLY A 101 -0.55 -13.26 -2.33
N PRO A 102 -0.91 -13.49 -1.05
CA PRO A 102 -2.05 -12.85 -0.43
C PRO A 102 -1.69 -11.44 0.06
N PHE A 103 -2.67 -10.54 0.04
CA PHE A 103 -2.56 -9.27 0.75
C PHE A 103 -2.91 -9.46 2.23
N LEU A 104 -2.45 -8.56 3.10
CA LEU A 104 -2.70 -8.57 4.54
C LEU A 104 -4.20 -8.66 4.84
N TRP A 105 -5.02 -7.91 4.11
CA TRP A 105 -6.46 -7.92 4.29
C TRP A 105 -7.12 -9.22 3.79
N ASP A 106 -6.53 -9.93 2.81
CA ASP A 106 -7.01 -11.24 2.40
C ASP A 106 -6.85 -12.23 3.57
N LEU A 107 -5.67 -12.25 4.19
CA LEU A 107 -5.37 -13.11 5.34
C LEU A 107 -6.23 -12.79 6.57
N LEU A 108 -6.47 -11.51 6.83
CA LEU A 108 -7.31 -11.08 7.95
C LEU A 108 -8.78 -11.46 7.72
N ASP A 109 -9.29 -11.32 6.49
CA ASP A 109 -10.66 -11.72 6.13
C ASP A 109 -10.84 -13.24 6.18
N GLU A 110 -9.85 -14.01 5.73
CA GLU A 110 -9.82 -15.48 5.89
C GLU A 110 -9.84 -15.90 7.37
N ALA A 111 -9.20 -15.12 8.25
CA ALA A 111 -9.26 -15.30 9.70
C ALA A 111 -10.58 -14.82 10.34
N GLY A 112 -11.56 -14.38 9.54
CA GLY A 112 -12.87 -13.92 10.00
C GLY A 112 -12.89 -12.50 10.55
N LEU A 113 -11.84 -11.70 10.32
CA LEU A 113 -11.80 -10.30 10.71
C LEU A 113 -12.36 -9.41 9.58
N ARG A 114 -13.22 -8.46 9.95
CA ARG A 114 -13.76 -7.51 8.98
C ARG A 114 -12.72 -6.44 8.63
N CYS A 115 -12.39 -6.32 7.34
CA CYS A 115 -11.46 -5.33 6.82
C CYS A 115 -12.16 -4.22 6.02
N LEU A 116 -11.60 -3.02 6.06
CA LEU A 116 -11.90 -1.92 5.15
C LEU A 116 -10.59 -1.47 4.51
N VAL A 117 -10.52 -1.54 3.18
CA VAL A 117 -9.38 -1.06 2.38
C VAL A 117 -9.84 0.17 1.62
N LEU A 118 -9.34 1.34 2.00
CA LEU A 118 -9.76 2.63 1.46
C LEU A 118 -8.62 3.28 0.67
N ASN A 119 -8.87 3.55 -0.61
CA ASN A 119 -7.96 4.27 -1.51
C ASN A 119 -6.51 3.74 -1.47
N TYR A 120 -6.35 2.43 -1.35
CA TYR A 120 -5.04 1.79 -1.30
C TYR A 120 -4.54 1.58 -2.74
N PRO A 121 -3.30 1.99 -3.09
CA PRO A 121 -2.84 2.03 -4.47
C PRO A 121 -2.39 0.65 -5.01
N ALA A 122 -2.79 -0.45 -4.38
CA ALA A 122 -2.47 -1.80 -4.82
C ALA A 122 -3.58 -2.77 -4.43
N GLY A 123 -3.67 -3.88 -5.16
CA GLY A 123 -4.60 -4.96 -4.84
C GLY A 123 -6.05 -4.69 -5.23
N TRP A 124 -6.28 -3.96 -6.32
CA TRP A 124 -7.64 -3.73 -6.84
C TRP A 124 -8.10 -4.79 -7.86
N PRO A 125 -9.38 -5.19 -7.87
CA PRO A 125 -10.30 -5.11 -6.74
C PRO A 125 -9.80 -6.01 -5.60
N PRO A 126 -10.06 -5.67 -4.32
CA PRO A 126 -9.65 -6.51 -3.20
C PRO A 126 -10.42 -7.82 -3.20
N ARG A 127 -9.79 -8.90 -2.73
CA ARG A 127 -10.35 -10.26 -2.73
C ARG A 127 -11.13 -10.59 -1.46
N LEU A 128 -11.72 -9.58 -0.83
CA LEU A 128 -12.43 -9.66 0.44
C LEU A 128 -13.81 -10.32 0.28
N LYS A 129 -14.17 -11.21 1.21
CA LYS A 129 -15.48 -11.87 1.30
C LYS A 129 -16.41 -11.16 2.28
N GLY A 130 -15.89 -10.72 3.44
CA GLY A 130 -16.66 -10.09 4.51
C GLY A 130 -16.33 -8.61 4.77
N GLY A 131 -15.33 -8.08 4.07
CA GLY A 131 -14.87 -6.70 4.14
C GLY A 131 -15.29 -5.82 2.96
N TYR A 132 -14.78 -4.59 2.95
CA TYR A 132 -15.08 -3.60 1.91
C TYR A 132 -13.81 -3.03 1.29
N GLY A 133 -13.81 -2.92 -0.03
CA GLY A 133 -12.84 -2.17 -0.81
C GLY A 133 -13.48 -0.90 -1.34
N VAL A 134 -12.88 0.25 -1.07
CA VAL A 134 -13.33 1.54 -1.59
C VAL A 134 -12.20 2.13 -2.41
N ALA A 135 -12.37 2.18 -3.73
CA ALA A 135 -11.49 2.96 -4.59
C ALA A 135 -11.71 4.46 -4.31
N GLY A 136 -10.64 5.24 -4.37
CA GLY A 136 -10.71 6.68 -4.20
C GLY A 136 -10.09 7.39 -5.41
N TRP A 137 -9.37 8.46 -5.14
CA TRP A 137 -8.80 9.33 -6.17
C TRP A 137 -7.62 8.71 -6.94
N PHE A 138 -6.97 7.66 -6.39
CA PHE A 138 -5.81 7.08 -7.06
C PHE A 138 -6.21 6.42 -8.40
N PRO A 139 -5.55 6.74 -9.52
CA PRO A 139 -5.96 6.27 -10.85
C PRO A 139 -5.58 4.80 -11.05
N ILE A 140 -6.44 3.91 -10.58
CA ILE A 140 -6.31 2.46 -10.72
C ILE A 140 -7.04 2.02 -12.00
N PRO A 141 -6.40 1.23 -12.88
CA PRO A 141 -7.06 0.73 -14.08
C PRO A 141 -8.38 0.00 -13.78
N GLY A 142 -9.42 0.28 -14.56
CA GLY A 142 -10.72 -0.37 -14.41
C GLY A 142 -11.58 0.14 -13.25
N VAL A 143 -11.15 1.16 -12.50
CA VAL A 143 -12.02 1.92 -11.59
C VAL A 143 -12.77 2.98 -12.42
N PRO A 144 -14.11 3.04 -12.37
CA PRO A 144 -14.87 4.12 -13.00
C PRO A 144 -14.40 5.48 -12.45
N PRO A 145 -14.33 6.55 -13.28
CA PRO A 145 -14.00 7.87 -12.77
C PRO A 145 -14.96 8.27 -11.64
N LEU A 146 -14.42 8.86 -10.58
CA LEU A 146 -15.24 9.48 -9.53
C LEU A 146 -16.11 10.56 -10.18
N VAL A 147 -17.43 10.40 -10.05
CA VAL A 147 -18.43 11.39 -10.50
C VAL A 147 -18.32 12.65 -9.66
#